data_AF-A0A3L6E7R3-F1
#
_entry.id   AF-A0A3L6E7R3-F1
#
_cell.length_a   1.000
_cell.length_b   1.000
_cell.length_c   1.000
_cell.angle_alpha   90.00
_cell.angle_beta   90.00
_cell.angle_gamma   90.00
#
_symmetry.space_group_name_H-M   'P 1'
#
loop_
_entity.id
_entity.type
_entity.pdbx_description
1 polymer ?
#
loop_
_entity_poly.entity_id
_entity_poly.type
_entity_poly.pdbx_seq_one_letter_code
_entity_poly.pdbx_strand_id
1 'polypeptide(L)'
;MAWARGAERAGWASAWASAGQTSDPSAREWEYHMHLEISRFPSLHFYENKLLDGAEVADKSASFHFHECLGPYMFFDIADGREHCGRNAATQSLCNDFEADAAIEILSFLKNRYPLEFTSSKIGIITPYRSQLSLLRSKFTSSFGPEIVAEMEINTVDGFQGREVDILLLSTVRASNSSDGSHHTGEARSIGFVADVRRMNVALTRAKLSLWIVGNARTLQINSHWNSLVCDAEERNL
;
A
#
# COMPACT_ATOMS: atom_id res chain seq x y z
N MET A 1 -24.97 5.39 8.84
CA MET A 1 -24.60 5.70 10.25
C MET A 1 -25.16 4.61 11.15
N ALA A 2 -24.40 4.25 12.19
CA ALA A 2 -24.67 3.24 13.22
C ALA A 2 -24.36 1.78 12.82
N TRP A 3 -23.10 1.36 13.00
CA TRP A 3 -22.72 0.01 13.47
C TRP A 3 -21.32 0.10 14.07
N ALA A 4 -21.21 0.85 15.17
CA ALA A 4 -20.01 0.92 15.99
C ALA A 4 -20.42 0.99 17.46
N ARG A 5 -20.73 -0.16 18.05
CA ARG A 5 -20.66 -0.37 19.51
C ARG A 5 -20.42 -1.84 19.81
N GLY A 6 -19.29 -2.11 20.47
CA GLY A 6 -19.06 -3.27 21.32
C GLY A 6 -18.82 -4.61 20.62
N ALA A 7 -17.55 -4.98 20.47
CA ALA A 7 -17.17 -6.40 20.55
C ALA A 7 -15.70 -6.47 20.96
N GLU A 8 -15.51 -6.84 22.22
CA GLU A 8 -14.24 -7.13 22.85
C GLU A 8 -13.57 -8.37 22.22
N ARG A 9 -12.27 -8.44 22.48
CA ARG A 9 -11.31 -9.48 22.08
C ARG A 9 -11.88 -10.88 22.38
N ALA A 10 -11.65 -11.84 21.47
CA ALA A 10 -11.90 -13.29 21.61
C ALA A 10 -13.21 -13.90 21.05
N GLY A 11 -14.09 -13.16 20.37
CA GLY A 11 -15.33 -13.73 19.80
C GLY A 11 -15.25 -14.29 18.36
N TRP A 12 -14.17 -14.05 17.62
CA TRP A 12 -14.21 -14.15 16.16
C TRP A 12 -13.87 -15.54 15.62
N ALA A 13 -13.24 -16.43 16.41
CA ALA A 13 -12.86 -17.77 15.96
C ALA A 13 -13.91 -18.85 16.31
N SER A 14 -14.64 -18.69 17.42
CA SER A 14 -15.53 -19.73 17.95
C SER A 14 -16.87 -19.87 17.22
N ALA A 15 -17.32 -18.83 16.52
CA ALA A 15 -18.54 -18.92 15.71
C ALA A 15 -18.37 -19.76 14.43
N TRP A 16 -17.13 -20.06 14.01
CA TRP A 16 -16.83 -20.61 12.69
C TRP A 16 -16.60 -22.12 12.66
N ALA A 17 -16.36 -22.77 13.81
CA ALA A 17 -16.20 -24.22 13.86
C ALA A 17 -17.53 -24.98 13.61
N SER A 18 -18.67 -24.29 13.63
CA SER A 18 -20.01 -24.91 13.59
C SER A 18 -20.69 -24.88 12.22
N ALA A 19 -20.12 -24.17 11.22
CA ALA A 19 -20.79 -23.88 9.95
C ALA A 19 -20.25 -24.69 8.76
N GLY A 20 -19.50 -25.76 9.01
CA GLY A 20 -18.92 -26.61 7.98
C GLY A 20 -19.89 -27.63 7.39
N GLN A 21 -21.03 -27.20 6.83
CA GLN A 21 -21.85 -27.98 5.88
C GLN A 21 -23.12 -27.24 5.41
N THR A 22 -22.98 -26.11 4.73
CA THR A 22 -24.06 -25.60 3.87
C THR A 22 -23.48 -24.87 2.67
N SER A 23 -23.93 -25.23 1.48
CA SER A 23 -23.71 -24.52 0.22
C SER A 23 -24.43 -23.16 0.27
N ASP A 24 -23.83 -22.19 0.95
CA ASP A 24 -24.32 -20.81 1.05
C ASP A 24 -23.64 -19.95 -0.04
N PRO A 25 -24.40 -19.24 -0.90
CA PRO A 25 -23.85 -18.32 -1.91
C PRO A 25 -23.01 -17.17 -1.32
N SER A 26 -23.04 -16.94 0.00
CA SER A 26 -22.11 -16.03 0.69
C SER A 26 -20.64 -16.49 0.65
N ALA A 27 -20.39 -17.78 0.38
CA ALA A 27 -19.03 -18.34 0.30
C ALA A 27 -18.22 -17.85 -0.91
N ARG A 28 -18.84 -17.14 -1.86
CA ARG A 28 -18.19 -16.52 -3.02
C ARG A 28 -17.63 -15.12 -2.75
N GLU A 29 -17.86 -14.53 -1.57
CA GLU A 29 -17.48 -13.14 -1.28
C GLU A 29 -16.01 -12.93 -0.88
N TRP A 30 -15.22 -13.99 -0.70
CA TRP A 30 -13.83 -13.90 -0.22
C TRP A 30 -12.78 -14.22 -1.27
N GLU A 31 -13.17 -14.20 -2.53
CA GLU A 31 -12.30 -14.52 -3.65
C GLU A 31 -11.48 -13.28 -4.05
N TYR A 32 -10.24 -13.16 -3.56
CA TYR A 32 -9.41 -11.98 -3.85
C TYR A 32 -8.78 -12.06 -5.25
N HIS A 33 -8.84 -10.92 -5.96
CA HIS A 33 -8.34 -10.79 -7.33
C HIS A 33 -6.83 -10.46 -7.41
N MET A 34 -6.07 -10.67 -6.34
CA MET A 34 -4.67 -10.26 -6.25
C MET A 34 -3.73 -11.35 -6.76
N HIS A 35 -2.56 -10.97 -7.24
CA HIS A 35 -1.45 -11.88 -7.46
C HIS A 35 -1.03 -12.56 -6.14
N LEU A 36 -0.58 -13.82 -6.19
CA LEU A 36 -0.22 -14.62 -5.00
C LEU A 36 0.83 -13.93 -4.10
N GLU A 37 1.87 -13.34 -4.70
CA GLU A 37 2.89 -12.59 -3.95
C GLU A 37 2.33 -11.35 -3.22
N ILE A 38 1.21 -10.80 -3.67
CA ILE A 38 0.52 -9.69 -3.02
C ILE A 38 -0.40 -10.22 -1.91
N SER A 39 -1.16 -11.30 -2.17
CA SER A 39 -2.14 -11.84 -1.22
C SER A 39 -1.51 -12.53 -0.01
N ARG A 40 -0.30 -13.08 -0.17
CA ARG A 40 0.41 -13.86 0.86
C ARG A 40 0.53 -13.15 2.20
N PHE A 41 1.06 -11.93 2.23
CA PHE A 41 1.26 -11.19 3.48
C PHE A 41 -0.08 -10.82 4.14
N PRO A 42 -1.04 -10.16 3.47
CA PRO A 42 -2.35 -9.86 4.07
C PRO A 42 -3.07 -11.11 4.58
N SER A 43 -3.06 -12.21 3.81
CA SER A 43 -3.62 -13.52 4.20
C SER A 43 -3.09 -14.01 5.53
N LEU A 44 -1.77 -14.08 5.66
CA LEU A 44 -1.12 -14.54 6.88
C LEU A 44 -1.36 -13.58 8.05
N HIS A 45 -1.15 -12.28 7.82
CA HIS A 45 -1.04 -11.29 8.88
C HIS A 45 -2.38 -10.80 9.42
N PHE A 46 -3.41 -10.71 8.58
CA PHE A 46 -4.72 -10.17 8.98
C PHE A 46 -5.82 -11.23 9.06
N TYR A 47 -5.65 -12.38 8.40
CA TYR A 47 -6.73 -13.36 8.23
C TYR A 47 -6.35 -14.79 8.64
N GLU A 48 -5.25 -14.99 9.37
CA GLU A 48 -4.81 -16.31 9.87
C GLU A 48 -4.71 -17.37 8.73
N ASN A 49 -4.30 -16.95 7.54
CA ASN A 49 -4.21 -17.78 6.34
C ASN A 49 -5.55 -18.38 5.87
N LYS A 50 -6.68 -17.78 6.28
CA LYS A 50 -8.04 -18.20 5.87
C LYS A 50 -8.51 -17.48 4.61
N LEU A 51 -7.68 -16.61 4.03
CA LEU A 51 -7.98 -16.00 2.75
C LEU A 51 -7.85 -17.04 1.64
N LEU A 52 -8.92 -17.23 0.89
CA LEU A 52 -8.95 -18.13 -0.26
C LEU A 52 -8.62 -17.33 -1.51
N ASP A 53 -7.57 -17.73 -2.23
CA ASP A 53 -7.27 -17.19 -3.54
C ASP A 53 -8.35 -17.65 -4.54
N GLY A 54 -8.71 -16.77 -5.47
CA GLY A 54 -9.68 -17.10 -6.49
C GLY A 54 -9.23 -18.09 -7.54
N ALA A 55 -10.20 -18.78 -8.14
CA ALA A 55 -9.97 -19.70 -9.26
C ALA A 55 -9.26 -19.04 -10.45
N GLU A 56 -9.33 -17.70 -10.59
CA GLU A 56 -8.65 -16.90 -11.62
C GLU A 56 -7.26 -16.36 -11.20
N VAL A 57 -6.74 -16.71 -10.01
CA VAL A 57 -5.44 -16.19 -9.51
C VAL A 57 -4.24 -16.88 -10.16
N ALA A 58 -4.42 -18.08 -10.71
CA ALA A 58 -3.34 -18.93 -11.22
C ALA A 58 -2.57 -18.38 -12.44
N ASP A 59 -3.01 -17.27 -13.06
CA ASP A 59 -2.44 -16.78 -14.33
C ASP A 59 -2.21 -15.26 -14.39
N LYS A 60 -2.15 -14.57 -13.24
CA LYS A 60 -1.99 -13.10 -13.19
C LYS A 60 -0.53 -12.62 -13.36
N SER A 61 0.16 -13.10 -14.40
CA SER A 61 1.52 -12.66 -14.69
C SER A 61 1.53 -11.54 -15.74
N ALA A 62 2.24 -10.45 -15.47
CA ALA A 62 2.56 -9.41 -16.45
C ALA A 62 3.97 -9.63 -17.02
N SER A 63 4.23 -9.13 -18.24
CA SER A 63 5.53 -9.35 -18.90
C SER A 63 6.71 -8.70 -18.16
N PHE A 64 6.45 -7.68 -17.36
CA PHE A 64 7.46 -6.96 -16.59
C PHE A 64 7.79 -7.62 -15.24
N HIS A 65 7.02 -8.63 -14.78
CA HIS A 65 7.26 -9.30 -13.50
C HIS A 65 8.59 -10.05 -13.43
N PHE A 66 9.18 -10.38 -14.59
CA PHE A 66 10.51 -11.00 -14.67
C PHE A 66 11.66 -10.02 -14.51
N HIS A 67 11.37 -8.71 -14.42
CA HIS A 67 12.37 -7.70 -14.15
C HIS A 67 12.59 -7.56 -12.63
N GLU A 68 13.85 -7.54 -12.21
CA GLU A 68 14.26 -7.54 -10.79
C GLU A 68 13.59 -6.43 -9.97
N CYS A 69 13.37 -5.25 -10.57
CA CYS A 69 12.75 -4.11 -9.90
C CYS A 69 11.25 -3.90 -10.19
N LEU A 70 10.56 -4.82 -10.89
CA LEU A 70 9.13 -4.66 -11.24
C LEU A 70 8.32 -5.92 -10.92
N GLY A 71 8.72 -6.64 -9.85
CA GLY A 71 8.00 -7.82 -9.40
C GLY A 71 6.55 -7.51 -8.97
N PRO A 72 5.72 -8.56 -8.78
CA PRO A 72 4.33 -8.40 -8.34
C PRO A 72 4.20 -7.77 -6.94
N TYR A 73 5.22 -7.88 -6.10
CA TYR A 73 5.28 -7.27 -4.79
C TYR A 73 6.71 -6.77 -4.56
N MET A 74 6.88 -5.46 -4.33
CA MET A 74 8.21 -4.87 -4.10
C MET A 74 8.16 -3.83 -2.98
N PHE A 75 9.19 -3.81 -2.14
CA PHE A 75 9.43 -2.74 -1.17
C PHE A 75 10.70 -1.95 -1.52
N PHE A 76 10.54 -0.69 -1.87
CA PHE A 76 11.64 0.23 -2.17
C PHE A 76 11.99 1.05 -0.92
N ASP A 77 13.11 0.71 -0.28
CA ASP A 77 13.62 1.46 0.87
C ASP A 77 14.24 2.79 0.44
N ILE A 78 13.55 3.89 0.78
CA ILE A 78 14.00 5.26 0.59
C ILE A 78 14.74 5.69 1.86
N ALA A 79 15.95 5.15 2.02
CA ALA A 79 16.75 5.28 3.24
C ALA A 79 17.13 6.73 3.58
N ASP A 80 17.29 7.59 2.55
CA ASP A 80 17.62 9.01 2.66
C ASP A 80 16.41 9.94 2.68
N GLY A 81 15.20 9.37 2.58
CA GLY A 81 13.94 10.09 2.58
C GLY A 81 13.76 10.95 3.83
N ARG A 82 13.09 12.09 3.66
CA ARG A 82 12.86 13.06 4.75
C ARG A 82 11.44 13.59 4.68
N GLU A 83 10.69 13.39 5.76
CA GLU A 83 9.37 13.98 5.92
C GLU A 83 9.49 15.47 6.25
N HIS A 84 8.59 16.27 5.68
CA HIS A 84 8.44 17.68 6.05
C HIS A 84 6.97 18.10 5.97
N CYS A 85 6.64 19.21 6.64
CA CYS A 85 5.30 19.79 6.55
C CYS A 85 5.06 20.33 5.13
N GLY A 86 3.88 20.04 4.59
CA GLY A 86 3.43 20.61 3.33
C GLY A 86 3.19 22.13 3.43
N ARG A 87 2.97 22.76 2.28
CA ARG A 87 2.84 24.22 2.15
C ARG A 87 1.66 24.83 2.93
N ASN A 88 0.66 24.03 3.29
CA ASN A 88 -0.48 24.50 4.08
C ASN A 88 -0.20 24.34 5.59
N ALA A 89 0.26 25.42 6.21
CA ALA A 89 0.57 25.46 7.64
C ALA A 89 -0.63 25.15 8.54
N ALA A 90 -1.87 25.34 8.07
CA ALA A 90 -3.07 25.14 8.87
C ALA A 90 -3.41 23.65 9.09
N THR A 91 -2.96 22.75 8.20
CA THR A 91 -3.29 21.32 8.29
C THR A 91 -2.13 20.45 8.79
N GLN A 92 -0.90 20.98 8.85
CA GLN A 92 0.32 20.29 9.29
C GLN A 92 0.48 18.87 8.67
N SER A 93 -0.01 18.68 7.44
CA SER A 93 0.09 17.38 6.76
C SER A 93 1.49 17.19 6.18
N LEU A 94 1.99 15.96 6.25
CA LEU A 94 3.35 15.62 5.82
C LEU A 94 3.44 15.30 4.32
N CYS A 95 4.61 15.51 3.76
CA CYS A 95 5.04 15.02 2.46
C CYS A 95 6.53 14.64 2.49
N ASN A 96 6.95 13.87 1.48
CA ASN A 96 8.31 13.38 1.30
C ASN A 96 8.63 13.43 -0.21
N ASP A 97 9.49 14.37 -0.59
CA ASP A 97 9.90 14.58 -1.97
C ASP A 97 10.65 13.38 -2.56
N PHE A 98 11.49 12.71 -1.76
CA PHE A 98 12.30 11.57 -2.20
C PHE A 98 11.43 10.37 -2.59
N GLU A 99 10.41 10.07 -1.78
CA GLU A 99 9.43 9.03 -2.14
C GLU A 99 8.63 9.39 -3.39
N ALA A 100 8.30 10.67 -3.58
CA ALA A 100 7.58 11.12 -4.77
C ALA A 100 8.46 11.02 -6.03
N ASP A 101 9.75 11.31 -5.92
CA ASP A 101 10.72 11.17 -7.01
C ASP A 101 10.94 9.69 -7.36
N ALA A 102 11.16 8.84 -6.36
CA ALA A 102 11.26 7.39 -6.56
C ALA A 102 10.02 6.81 -7.26
N ALA A 103 8.82 7.25 -6.86
CA ALA A 103 7.58 6.83 -7.51
C ALA A 103 7.53 7.18 -9.01
N ILE A 104 8.05 8.35 -9.37
CA ILE A 104 8.14 8.81 -10.77
C ILE A 104 9.19 7.99 -11.51
N GLU A 105 10.34 7.72 -10.90
CA GLU A 105 11.40 6.92 -11.51
C GLU A 105 10.93 5.49 -11.82
N ILE A 106 10.27 4.82 -10.86
CA ILE A 106 9.70 3.48 -11.05
C ILE A 106 8.73 3.46 -12.23
N LEU A 107 7.77 4.40 -12.26
CA LEU A 107 6.76 4.43 -13.33
C LEU A 107 7.32 4.93 -14.66
N SER A 108 8.33 5.79 -14.66
CA SER A 108 9.05 6.19 -15.87
C SER A 108 9.82 5.02 -16.45
N PHE A 109 10.44 4.20 -15.60
CA PHE A 109 11.12 2.97 -16.01
C PHE A 109 10.13 1.98 -16.63
N LEU A 110 8.98 1.74 -15.98
CA LEU A 110 7.89 0.93 -16.54
C LEU A 110 7.44 1.46 -17.91
N LYS A 111 7.13 2.76 -18.01
CA LYS A 111 6.68 3.40 -19.25
C LYS A 111 7.69 3.25 -20.39
N ASN A 112 8.97 3.43 -20.10
CA ASN A 112 10.03 3.39 -21.11
C ASN A 112 10.33 1.96 -21.57
N ARG A 113 10.31 0.99 -20.65
CA ARG A 113 10.70 -0.39 -20.95
C ARG A 113 9.53 -1.26 -21.43
N TYR A 114 8.33 -0.98 -20.93
CA TYR A 114 7.08 -1.72 -21.18
C TYR A 114 5.92 -0.76 -21.50
N PRO A 115 6.00 0.04 -22.58
CA PRO A 115 5.01 1.07 -22.89
C PRO A 115 3.58 0.52 -23.09
N LEU A 116 3.44 -0.68 -23.65
CA LEU A 116 2.13 -1.32 -23.84
C LEU A 116 1.48 -1.70 -22.51
N GLU A 117 2.26 -2.23 -21.57
CA GLU A 117 1.79 -2.57 -20.21
C GLU A 117 1.40 -1.31 -19.45
N PHE A 118 2.22 -0.26 -19.55
CA PHE A 118 1.94 1.03 -18.94
C PHE A 118 0.62 1.63 -19.42
N THR A 119 0.34 1.60 -20.73
CA THR A 119 -0.89 2.18 -21.30
C THR A 119 -2.12 1.29 -21.07
N SER A 120 -1.96 -0.03 -21.03
CA SER A 120 -3.10 -0.95 -20.87
C SER A 120 -3.49 -1.21 -19.42
N SER A 121 -2.56 -1.03 -18.47
CA SER A 121 -2.80 -1.23 -17.04
C SER A 121 -3.52 -0.04 -16.41
N LYS A 122 -4.45 -0.33 -15.50
CA LYS A 122 -4.95 0.69 -14.57
C LYS A 122 -3.91 0.92 -13.49
N ILE A 123 -3.37 2.13 -13.42
CA ILE A 123 -2.33 2.52 -12.46
C ILE A 123 -2.94 3.40 -11.36
N GLY A 124 -2.72 3.01 -10.11
CA GLY A 124 -3.09 3.80 -8.94
C GLY A 124 -1.88 4.21 -8.12
N ILE A 125 -1.91 5.43 -7.57
CA ILE A 125 -0.92 5.92 -6.63
C ILE A 125 -1.66 6.39 -5.38
N ILE A 126 -1.36 5.76 -4.24
CA ILE A 126 -2.01 6.07 -2.97
C ILE A 126 -1.02 6.53 -1.91
N THR A 127 -1.50 7.38 -1.02
CA THR A 127 -0.70 7.89 0.10
C THR A 127 -1.61 8.20 1.30
N PRO A 128 -1.11 8.10 2.55
CA PRO A 128 -1.90 8.43 3.72
C PRO A 128 -2.10 9.94 3.93
N TYR A 129 -1.29 10.79 3.30
CA TYR A 129 -1.23 12.22 3.59
C TYR A 129 -1.71 13.09 2.42
N ARG A 130 -2.58 14.07 2.72
CA ARG A 130 -3.10 14.99 1.68
C ARG A 130 -2.01 15.88 1.07
N SER A 131 -1.03 16.32 1.86
CA SER A 131 0.10 17.08 1.33
C SER A 131 0.94 16.27 0.36
N GLN A 132 1.18 14.98 0.65
CA GLN A 132 1.83 14.08 -0.30
C GLN A 132 0.99 13.86 -1.56
N LEU A 133 -0.33 13.73 -1.43
CA LEU A 133 -1.22 13.62 -2.59
C LEU A 133 -1.08 14.83 -3.53
N SER A 134 -1.08 16.04 -2.97
CA SER A 134 -0.87 17.26 -3.75
C SER A 134 0.50 17.29 -4.42
N LEU A 135 1.55 16.87 -3.71
CA LEU A 135 2.92 16.79 -4.24
C LEU A 135 3.02 15.80 -5.40
N LEU A 136 2.52 14.57 -5.22
CA LEU A 136 2.48 13.53 -6.23
C LEU A 136 1.74 14.00 -7.47
N ARG A 137 0.53 14.56 -7.33
CA ARG A 137 -0.22 15.09 -8.49
C ARG A 137 0.58 16.15 -9.24
N SER A 138 1.25 17.06 -8.53
CA SER A 138 2.07 18.10 -9.17
C SER A 138 3.25 17.51 -9.93
N LYS A 139 4.07 16.66 -9.29
CA LYS A 139 5.27 16.11 -9.90
C LYS A 139 4.95 15.14 -11.05
N PHE A 140 3.91 14.32 -10.89
CA PHE A 140 3.44 13.43 -11.96
C PHE A 140 2.93 14.21 -13.16
N THR A 141 2.16 15.29 -12.95
CA THR A 141 1.67 16.13 -14.06
C THR A 141 2.83 16.74 -14.82
N SER A 142 3.88 17.20 -14.12
CA SER A 142 5.09 17.73 -14.74
C SER A 142 5.89 16.67 -15.51
N SER A 143 5.92 15.42 -15.03
CA SER A 143 6.77 14.36 -15.61
C SER A 143 6.11 13.58 -16.73
N PHE A 144 4.80 13.32 -16.62
CA PHE A 144 4.05 12.49 -17.58
C PHE A 144 3.08 13.28 -18.46
N GLY A 145 2.73 14.51 -18.07
CA GLY A 145 1.69 15.30 -18.73
C GLY A 145 0.29 15.09 -18.11
N PRO A 146 -0.59 16.11 -18.17
CA PRO A 146 -1.90 16.07 -17.51
C PRO A 146 -2.84 14.99 -18.05
N GLU A 147 -2.71 14.60 -19.31
CA GLU A 147 -3.55 13.61 -19.98
C GLU A 147 -3.31 12.21 -19.38
N ILE A 148 -2.04 11.80 -19.27
CA ILE A 148 -1.67 10.52 -18.64
C ILE A 148 -2.09 10.52 -17.16
N VAL A 149 -1.87 11.63 -16.45
CA VAL A 149 -2.22 11.74 -15.04
C VAL A 149 -3.74 11.72 -14.81
N ALA A 150 -4.54 12.17 -15.78
CA ALA A 150 -6.00 12.09 -15.69
C ALA A 150 -6.52 10.64 -15.79
N GLU A 151 -5.77 9.75 -16.44
CA GLU A 151 -6.07 8.32 -16.52
C GLU A 151 -5.58 7.55 -15.28
N MET A 152 -4.65 8.12 -14.51
CA MET A 152 -4.14 7.54 -13.26
C MET A 152 -5.04 7.86 -12.06
N GLU A 153 -5.16 6.88 -11.16
CA GLU A 153 -5.88 7.05 -9.90
C GLU A 153 -4.94 7.50 -8.77
N ILE A 154 -4.73 8.81 -8.65
CA ILE A 154 -3.88 9.38 -7.58
C ILE A 154 -4.76 9.87 -6.42
N ASN A 155 -4.73 9.20 -5.27
CA ASN A 155 -5.62 9.52 -4.15
C ASN A 155 -5.01 9.25 -2.77
N THR A 156 -5.74 9.62 -1.71
CA THR A 156 -5.45 9.13 -0.37
C THR A 156 -5.96 7.70 -0.19
N VAL A 157 -5.41 6.95 0.77
CA VAL A 157 -5.90 5.59 1.12
C VAL A 157 -7.42 5.60 1.36
N ASP A 158 -7.92 6.54 2.16
CA ASP A 158 -9.34 6.67 2.48
C ASP A 158 -10.18 7.03 1.23
N GLY A 159 -9.65 7.89 0.36
CA GLY A 159 -10.30 8.28 -0.91
C GLY A 159 -10.29 7.18 -1.98
N PHE A 160 -9.50 6.13 -1.78
CA PHE A 160 -9.34 5.00 -2.70
C PHE A 160 -10.12 3.74 -2.27
N GLN A 161 -10.95 3.85 -1.23
CA GLN A 161 -11.72 2.73 -0.69
C GLN A 161 -12.69 2.15 -1.74
N GLY A 162 -12.72 0.81 -1.84
CA GLY A 162 -13.63 0.09 -2.75
C GLY A 162 -13.22 0.13 -4.23
N ARG A 163 -12.06 0.70 -4.54
CA ARG A 163 -11.45 0.67 -5.88
C ARG A 163 -10.35 -0.39 -5.92
N GLU A 164 -9.99 -0.83 -7.11
CA GLU A 164 -8.85 -1.72 -7.36
C GLU A 164 -8.18 -1.32 -8.68
N VAL A 165 -6.88 -1.52 -8.77
CA VAL A 165 -6.04 -1.21 -9.93
C VAL A 165 -5.12 -2.38 -10.23
N ASP A 166 -4.60 -2.42 -11.45
CA ASP A 166 -3.69 -3.48 -11.87
C ASP A 166 -2.31 -3.27 -11.22
N ILE A 167 -1.82 -2.03 -11.24
CA ILE A 167 -0.56 -1.63 -10.62
C ILE A 167 -0.86 -0.56 -9.57
N LEU A 168 -0.42 -0.79 -8.33
CA LEU A 168 -0.57 0.16 -7.23
C LEU A 168 0.80 0.57 -6.70
N LEU A 169 1.05 1.88 -6.62
CA LEU A 169 2.17 2.43 -5.89
C LEU A 169 1.69 3.08 -4.57
N LEU A 170 2.28 2.67 -3.45
CA LEU A 170 1.99 3.22 -2.12
C LEU A 170 3.17 4.03 -1.60
N SER A 171 2.99 5.33 -1.41
CA SER A 171 3.95 6.20 -0.70
C SER A 171 3.57 6.35 0.77
N THR A 172 4.45 5.91 1.66
CA THR A 172 4.22 5.86 3.11
C THR A 172 4.55 7.16 3.84
N VAL A 173 5.38 8.02 3.23
CA VAL A 173 5.80 9.38 3.62
C VAL A 173 6.71 9.43 4.84
N ARG A 174 6.48 8.57 5.84
CA ARG A 174 7.14 8.69 7.13
C ARG A 174 8.61 8.28 7.05
N ALA A 175 9.48 9.21 7.37
CA ALA A 175 10.92 9.06 7.47
C ALA A 175 11.42 9.91 8.64
N SER A 176 11.51 9.29 9.83
CA SER A 176 11.96 9.94 11.05
C SER A 176 13.48 9.94 11.13
N ASN A 177 14.07 11.14 11.26
CA ASN A 177 15.48 11.28 11.60
C ASN A 177 15.65 11.05 13.10
N SER A 178 16.42 10.03 13.48
CA SER A 178 16.82 9.77 14.88
C SER A 178 17.64 10.89 15.53
N SER A 179 18.02 11.92 14.77
CA SER A 179 18.81 13.09 15.20
C SER A 179 18.00 14.34 15.50
N ASP A 180 16.69 14.37 15.26
CA ASP A 180 15.89 15.55 15.59
C ASP A 180 15.61 15.54 17.10
N GLY A 181 16.35 16.37 17.83
CA GLY A 181 16.30 16.51 19.29
C GLY A 181 14.98 17.05 19.84
N SER A 182 13.89 16.98 19.08
CA SER A 182 12.53 17.20 19.57
C SER A 182 12.08 15.97 20.38
N HIS A 183 12.71 15.81 21.55
CA HIS A 183 12.11 15.09 22.66
C HIS A 183 10.82 15.81 23.05
N HIS A 184 9.71 15.50 22.38
CA HIS A 184 8.41 15.58 23.04
C HIS A 184 8.38 14.43 24.02
N THR A 185 8.81 14.74 25.25
CA THR A 185 8.80 13.86 26.41
C THR A 185 7.41 13.25 26.57
N GLY A 186 7.22 12.02 26.12
CA GLY A 186 6.06 11.20 26.44
C GLY A 186 5.26 10.60 25.28
N GLU A 187 5.42 11.07 24.04
CA GLU A 187 4.75 10.44 22.89
C GLU A 187 5.64 9.35 22.28
N ALA A 188 5.20 8.09 22.33
CA ALA A 188 5.87 6.99 21.66
C ALA A 188 6.15 7.37 20.20
N ARG A 189 7.36 7.12 19.69
CA ARG A 189 7.72 7.29 18.27
C ARG A 189 6.63 6.64 17.41
N SER A 190 5.76 7.47 16.85
CA SER A 190 4.56 7.02 16.17
C SER A 190 4.67 7.36 14.69
N ILE A 191 4.47 6.37 13.84
CA ILE A 191 4.32 6.56 12.40
C ILE A 191 2.96 7.20 12.05
N GLY A 192 2.18 7.65 13.03
CA GLY A 192 1.00 8.48 12.83
C GLY A 192 -0.09 7.73 12.07
N PHE A 193 -0.67 8.38 11.04
CA PHE A 193 -1.74 7.80 10.23
C PHE A 193 -1.36 6.46 9.57
N VAL A 194 -0.07 6.24 9.31
CA VAL A 194 0.46 4.99 8.75
C VAL A 194 0.33 3.81 9.74
N ALA A 195 0.19 4.07 11.04
CA ALA A 195 0.07 3.03 12.08
C ALA A 195 -1.31 2.32 12.08
N ASP A 196 -2.28 2.86 11.35
CA ASP A 196 -3.62 2.28 11.28
C ASP A 196 -3.61 0.98 10.47
N VAL A 197 -3.70 -0.14 11.19
CA VAL A 197 -3.71 -1.50 10.64
C VAL A 197 -4.82 -1.73 9.62
N ARG A 198 -5.97 -1.06 9.77
CA ARG A 198 -7.09 -1.21 8.82
C ARG A 198 -6.75 -0.53 7.51
N ARG A 199 -6.14 0.65 7.57
CA ARG A 199 -5.69 1.39 6.39
C ARG A 199 -4.53 0.70 5.69
N MET A 200 -3.63 0.07 6.46
CA MET A 200 -2.59 -0.80 5.91
C MET A 200 -3.23 -1.94 5.11
N ASN A 201 -4.14 -2.72 5.70
CA ASN A 201 -4.81 -3.80 4.99
C ASN A 201 -5.57 -3.27 3.75
N VAL A 202 -6.31 -2.18 3.89
CA VAL A 202 -6.99 -1.55 2.75
C VAL A 202 -6.01 -1.25 1.63
N ALA A 203 -4.89 -0.58 1.91
CA ALA A 203 -3.89 -0.20 0.91
C ALA A 203 -3.24 -1.42 0.24
N LEU A 204 -2.83 -2.43 1.02
CA LEU A 204 -2.13 -3.61 0.51
C LEU A 204 -3.02 -4.48 -0.38
N THR A 205 -4.35 -4.44 -0.19
CA THR A 205 -5.27 -5.27 -0.95
C THR A 205 -5.93 -4.57 -2.14
N ARG A 206 -5.36 -3.47 -2.67
CA ARG A 206 -5.95 -2.76 -3.84
C ARG A 206 -5.31 -3.13 -5.17
N ALA A 207 -4.15 -3.78 -5.14
CA ALA A 207 -3.38 -4.14 -6.32
C ALA A 207 -3.78 -5.53 -6.83
N LYS A 208 -4.01 -5.66 -8.14
CA LYS A 208 -4.29 -6.96 -8.77
C LYS A 208 -3.04 -7.64 -9.31
N LEU A 209 -2.19 -6.91 -10.02
CA LEU A 209 -0.99 -7.45 -10.66
C LEU A 209 0.28 -7.09 -9.91
N SER A 210 0.43 -5.82 -9.50
CA SER A 210 1.67 -5.35 -8.86
C SER A 210 1.42 -4.35 -7.75
N LEU A 211 2.05 -4.58 -6.60
CA LEU A 211 2.07 -3.67 -5.46
C LEU A 211 3.51 -3.20 -5.19
N TRP A 212 3.75 -1.91 -5.35
CA TRP A 212 5.04 -1.28 -5.14
C TRP A 212 4.97 -0.28 -3.99
N ILE A 213 5.69 -0.55 -2.92
CA ILE A 213 5.67 0.28 -1.71
C ILE A 213 6.96 1.10 -1.69
N VAL A 214 6.85 2.43 -1.61
CA VAL A 214 7.99 3.33 -1.37
C VAL A 214 7.90 3.87 0.05
N GLY A 215 8.98 3.73 0.81
CA GLY A 215 8.99 4.13 2.21
C GLY A 215 10.34 3.98 2.88
N ASN A 216 10.47 4.53 4.07
CA ASN A 216 11.68 4.39 4.87
C ASN A 216 11.57 3.17 5.80
N ALA A 217 12.27 2.09 5.48
CA ALA A 217 12.20 0.81 6.21
C ALA A 217 12.44 1.00 7.71
N ARG A 218 13.52 1.71 8.07
CA ARG A 218 13.89 2.01 9.46
C ARG A 218 12.76 2.67 10.25
N THR A 219 12.06 3.63 9.64
CA THR A 219 10.96 4.35 10.30
C THR A 219 9.72 3.47 10.42
N LEU A 220 9.40 2.71 9.38
CA LEU A 220 8.24 1.83 9.36
C LEU A 220 8.36 0.67 10.35
N GLN A 221 9.57 0.12 10.52
CA GLN A 221 9.88 -0.96 11.47
C GLN A 221 9.63 -0.60 12.95
N ILE A 222 9.41 0.68 13.29
CA ILE A 222 8.99 1.11 14.63
C ILE A 222 7.58 0.59 14.97
N ASN A 223 6.73 0.37 13.97
CA ASN A 223 5.40 -0.22 14.14
C ASN A 223 5.45 -1.74 13.89
N SER A 224 4.83 -2.53 14.76
CA SER A 224 4.90 -3.99 14.69
C SER A 224 4.31 -4.59 13.40
N HIS A 225 3.24 -4.01 12.86
CA HIS A 225 2.63 -4.52 11.63
C HIS A 225 3.49 -4.22 10.41
N TRP A 226 4.02 -3.00 10.32
CA TRP A 226 4.94 -2.61 9.25
C TRP A 226 6.30 -3.30 9.36
N ASN A 227 6.81 -3.53 10.57
CA ASN A 227 7.99 -4.36 10.79
C ASN A 227 7.78 -5.76 10.22
N SER A 228 6.62 -6.37 10.49
CA SER A 228 6.29 -7.69 9.94
C SER A 228 6.25 -7.67 8.41
N LEU A 229 5.72 -6.60 7.80
CA LEU A 229 5.69 -6.43 6.36
C LEU A 229 7.09 -6.29 5.75
N VAL A 230 7.94 -5.45 6.34
CA VAL A 230 9.30 -5.22 5.83
C VAL A 230 10.13 -6.50 5.96
N CYS A 231 10.06 -7.20 7.10
CA CYS A 231 10.75 -8.48 7.25
C CYS A 231 10.24 -9.54 6.26
N ASP A 232 8.93 -9.60 6.00
CA ASP A 232 8.36 -10.51 5.01
C ASP A 232 8.82 -10.19 3.56
N ALA A 233 9.01 -8.90 3.23
CA ALA A 233 9.61 -8.50 1.95
C ALA A 233 11.08 -8.94 1.86
N GLU A 234 11.88 -8.64 2.89
CA GLU A 234 13.30 -9.01 2.99
C GLU A 234 13.50 -10.53 2.90
N GLU A 235 12.70 -11.33 3.61
CA GLU A 235 12.76 -12.80 3.59
C GLU A 235 12.46 -13.39 2.21
N ARG A 236 11.65 -12.69 1.40
CA ARG A 236 11.30 -13.08 0.03
C ARG A 236 12.28 -12.53 -1.02
N ASN A 237 13.27 -11.72 -0.62
CA ASN A 237 14.16 -10.97 -1.50
C ASN A 237 13.39 -10.06 -2.48
N LEU A 238 12.38 -9.34 -1.95
CA LEU A 238 11.47 -8.45 -2.69
C LEU A 238 11.49 -7.02 -2.13
#